data_AF-A0AAJ6CH12-F1
#
_entry.id   AF-A0AAJ6CH12-F1
#
_cell.length_a   1.000
_cell.length_b   1.000
_cell.length_c   1.000
_cell.angle_alpha   90.00
_cell.angle_beta   90.00
_cell.angle_gamma   90.00
#
_symmetry.space_group_name_H-M   'P 1'
#
loop_
_entity.id
_entity.type
_entity.pdbx_description
1 polymer ?
#
loop_
_entity_poly.entity_id
_entity_poly.type
_entity_poly.pdbx_seq_one_letter_code
_entity_poly.pdbx_strand_id
1 'polypeptide(L)'
;MVTNEETTLQEYYGLVEKRSEAPSVAKVSAAEWAKTQSLESLIKHSIELMEGIKDLKADHQSLVYNHHQELVTASESIGKMRVGLSELQRRRDKLKDQVSAIDAQKETVASQSSTNHEQVDWDRAVAPVLTLPARLRNEAQVSKSSARQLYEEHKKTIEEWIDAGVDGARQIQTECETVLSS
;
A
#
# COMPACT_ATOMS: atom_id res chain seq x y z
N MET A 1 -13.67 -2.65 41.16
CA MET A 1 -12.30 -2.87 41.66
C MET A 1 -11.79 -4.12 40.98
N VAL A 2 -10.99 -3.95 39.93
CA VAL A 2 -10.41 -5.04 39.12
C VAL A 2 -9.01 -5.27 39.68
N THR A 3 -8.77 -6.41 40.32
CA THR A 3 -7.46 -6.73 40.90
C THR A 3 -6.82 -7.90 40.15
N ASN A 4 -5.64 -7.58 39.60
CA ASN A 4 -4.47 -8.43 39.40
C ASN A 4 -4.53 -9.53 38.33
N GLU A 5 -4.35 -9.11 37.09
CA GLU A 5 -3.69 -9.90 36.05
C GLU A 5 -2.17 -9.82 36.26
N GLU A 6 -1.61 -10.77 36.99
CA GLU A 6 -0.21 -11.19 36.79
C GLU A 6 -0.25 -12.65 36.33
N THR A 7 -0.87 -12.88 35.17
CA THR A 7 -0.59 -14.11 34.43
C THR A 7 0.90 -14.09 34.13
N THR A 8 1.62 -15.01 34.77
CA THR A 8 3.06 -15.14 34.65
C THR A 8 3.42 -15.09 33.17
N LEU A 9 4.35 -14.22 32.74
CA LEU A 9 4.74 -14.05 31.33
C LEU A 9 5.02 -15.38 30.60
N GLN A 10 5.36 -16.42 31.35
CA GLN A 10 5.52 -17.80 30.89
C GLN A 10 4.24 -18.45 30.35
N GLU A 11 3.07 -18.18 30.94
CA GLU A 11 1.76 -18.64 30.46
C GLU A 11 1.33 -17.89 29.20
N TYR A 12 1.60 -16.58 29.13
CA TYR A 12 1.27 -15.76 27.94
C TYR A 12 2.00 -16.23 26.68
N TYR A 13 3.27 -16.66 26.83
CA TYR A 13 4.07 -17.20 25.73
C TYR A 13 3.93 -18.72 25.53
N GLY A 14 3.05 -19.41 26.28
CA GLY A 14 2.82 -20.85 26.12
C GLY A 14 4.04 -21.72 26.44
N LEU A 15 5.00 -21.21 27.21
CA LEU A 15 6.26 -21.89 27.56
C LEU A 15 6.12 -22.83 28.76
N VAL A 16 4.89 -23.12 29.21
CA VAL A 16 4.61 -24.25 30.11
C VAL A 16 4.68 -25.53 29.28
N GLU A 17 5.87 -25.79 28.76
CA GLU A 17 6.24 -27.09 28.26
C GLU A 17 6.19 -28.00 29.48
N LYS A 18 5.23 -28.94 29.46
CA LYS A 18 5.17 -30.08 30.38
C LYS A 18 6.58 -30.63 30.46
N ARG A 19 7.30 -30.30 31.53
CA ARG A 19 8.61 -30.86 31.84
C ARG A 19 8.38 -32.36 31.81
N SER A 20 8.75 -32.98 30.70
CA SER A 20 8.62 -34.42 30.57
C SER A 20 9.40 -34.95 31.75
N GLU A 21 8.70 -35.64 32.65
CA GLU A 21 9.35 -36.51 33.61
C GLU A 21 10.24 -37.41 32.77
N ALA A 22 11.54 -37.10 32.77
CA ALA A 22 12.53 -38.03 32.27
C ALA A 22 12.23 -39.37 32.96
N PRO A 23 12.21 -40.49 32.23
CA PRO A 23 12.07 -41.78 32.88
C PRO A 23 13.19 -41.87 33.91
N SER A 24 12.82 -41.85 35.19
CA SER A 24 13.69 -42.16 36.30
C SER A 24 14.02 -43.64 36.20
N VAL A 25 14.95 -43.98 35.30
CA VAL A 25 15.55 -45.30 35.24
C VAL A 25 16.27 -45.47 36.57
N ALA A 26 15.75 -46.37 37.41
CA ALA A 26 16.34 -46.71 38.69
C ALA A 26 17.83 -46.98 38.48
N LYS A 27 18.68 -46.11 39.03
CA LYS A 27 20.13 -46.29 39.03
C LYS A 27 20.40 -47.51 39.91
N VAL A 28 20.53 -48.70 39.32
CA VAL A 28 21.02 -49.86 40.07
C VAL A 28 22.38 -49.44 40.65
N SER A 29 22.53 -49.55 41.96
CA SER A 29 23.68 -48.95 42.62
C SER A 29 24.94 -49.70 42.16
N ALA A 30 25.98 -48.96 41.76
CA ALA A 30 27.24 -49.54 41.28
C ALA A 30 27.85 -50.54 42.31
N ALA A 31 27.53 -50.38 43.59
CA ALA A 31 27.92 -51.26 44.68
C ALA A 31 27.25 -52.65 44.66
N GLU A 32 26.05 -52.79 44.10
CA GLU A 32 25.36 -54.08 43.93
C GLU A 32 25.87 -54.84 42.71
N TRP A 33 26.24 -54.12 41.65
CA TRP A 33 26.84 -54.70 40.45
C TRP A 33 28.25 -55.23 40.70
N ALA A 34 29.05 -54.51 41.49
CA ALA A 34 30.41 -54.92 41.84
C ALA A 34 30.47 -56.23 42.66
N LYS A 35 29.39 -56.62 43.33
CA LYS A 35 29.31 -57.87 44.11
C LYS A 35 28.89 -59.09 43.29
N THR A 36 28.25 -58.89 42.14
CA THR A 36 27.58 -59.95 41.36
C THR A 36 28.26 -60.25 40.02
N GLN A 37 29.02 -59.30 39.46
CA GLN A 37 29.65 -59.40 38.14
C GLN A 37 31.17 -59.61 38.23
N SER A 38 31.75 -60.30 37.24
CA SER A 38 33.20 -60.46 37.12
C SER A 38 33.87 -59.15 36.65
N LEU A 39 35.14 -58.95 37.01
CA LEU A 39 35.90 -57.73 36.70
C LEU A 39 35.95 -57.42 35.19
N GLU A 40 36.08 -58.44 34.35
CA GLU A 40 36.10 -58.29 32.88
C GLU A 40 34.75 -57.74 32.35
N SER A 41 33.63 -58.24 32.89
CA SER A 41 32.29 -57.76 32.55
C SER A 41 32.07 -56.32 32.99
N LEU A 42 32.56 -55.95 34.18
CA LEU A 42 32.48 -54.58 34.69
C LEU A 42 33.29 -53.60 33.82
N ILE A 43 34.48 -53.99 33.36
CA ILE A 43 35.30 -53.16 32.48
C ILE A 43 34.62 -53.00 31.12
N LYS A 44 34.06 -54.05 30.53
CA LYS A 44 33.31 -53.96 29.26
C LYS A 44 32.11 -53.03 29.40
N HIS A 45 31.31 -53.20 30.45
CA HIS A 45 30.16 -52.34 30.69
C HIS A 45 30.58 -50.88 30.96
N SER A 46 31.70 -50.65 31.65
CA SER A 46 32.25 -49.32 31.82
C SER A 46 32.71 -48.69 30.51
N ILE A 47 33.28 -49.48 29.59
CA ILE A 47 33.68 -49.00 28.27
C ILE A 47 32.43 -48.63 27.45
N GLU A 48 31.42 -49.51 27.41
CA GLU A 48 30.13 -49.27 26.75
C GLU A 48 29.44 -48.02 27.31
N LEU A 49 29.42 -47.85 28.63
CA LEU A 49 28.86 -46.67 29.27
C LEU A 49 29.64 -45.40 28.90
N MET A 50 30.97 -45.48 28.86
CA MET A 50 31.82 -44.36 28.46
C MET A 50 31.62 -43.98 26.99
N GLU A 51 31.39 -44.95 26.10
CA GLU A 51 31.01 -44.70 24.71
C GLU A 51 29.63 -44.06 24.62
N GLY A 52 28.63 -44.61 25.32
CA GLY A 52 27.29 -44.02 25.37
C GLY A 52 27.27 -42.59 25.94
N ILE A 53 28.10 -42.28 26.93
CA ILE A 53 28.26 -40.91 27.45
C ILE A 53 28.88 -39.98 26.40
N LYS A 54 29.86 -40.46 25.62
CA LYS A 54 30.47 -39.67 24.55
C LYS A 54 29.47 -39.40 23.42
N ASP A 55 28.71 -40.41 23.02
CA ASP A 55 27.68 -40.29 21.99
C ASP A 55 26.58 -39.34 22.42
N LEU A 56 26.05 -39.50 23.64
CA LEU A 56 25.06 -38.59 24.20
C LEU A 56 25.58 -37.15 24.31
N LYS A 57 26.87 -36.98 24.64
CA LYS A 57 27.50 -35.66 24.65
C LYS A 57 27.61 -35.08 23.24
N ALA A 58 27.95 -35.89 22.24
CA ALA A 58 28.00 -35.46 20.85
C ALA A 58 26.60 -35.06 20.33
N ASP A 59 25.58 -35.85 20.66
CA ASP A 59 24.18 -35.56 20.32
C ASP A 59 23.69 -34.29 21.00
N HIS A 60 23.94 -34.12 22.30
CA HIS A 60 23.58 -32.91 23.03
C HIS A 60 24.31 -31.69 22.46
N GLN A 61 25.60 -31.81 22.15
CA GLN A 61 26.37 -30.74 21.54
C GLN A 61 25.79 -30.38 20.17
N SER A 62 25.53 -31.36 19.31
CA SER A 62 24.90 -31.17 18.00
C SER A 62 23.54 -30.47 18.10
N LEU A 63 22.68 -30.92 19.03
CA LEU A 63 21.37 -30.34 19.26
C LEU A 63 21.47 -28.88 19.73
N VAL A 64 22.31 -28.60 20.72
CA VAL A 64 22.51 -27.23 21.24
C VAL A 64 23.04 -26.31 20.15
N TYR A 65 24.02 -26.74 19.36
CA TYR A 65 24.55 -25.93 18.27
C TYR A 65 23.52 -25.69 17.18
N ASN A 66 22.78 -26.72 16.77
CA ASN A 66 21.74 -26.57 15.77
C ASN A 66 20.65 -25.60 16.26
N HIS A 67 20.12 -25.85 17.45
CA HIS A 67 19.07 -25.00 18.00
C HIS A 67 19.55 -23.57 18.27
N HIS A 68 20.79 -23.38 18.74
CA HIS A 68 21.35 -22.05 18.91
C HIS A 68 21.45 -21.32 17.57
N GLN A 69 21.92 -22.00 16.52
CA GLN A 69 22.00 -21.42 15.19
C GLN A 69 20.60 -21.08 14.65
N GLU A 70 19.63 -21.96 14.81
CA GLU A 70 18.23 -21.70 14.45
C GLU A 70 17.67 -20.48 15.19
N LEU A 71 17.89 -20.38 16.51
CA LEU A 71 17.47 -19.22 17.31
C LEU A 71 18.14 -17.92 16.87
N VAL A 72 19.44 -17.96 16.57
CA VAL A 72 20.19 -16.79 16.07
C VAL A 72 19.62 -16.37 14.71
N THR A 73 19.44 -17.30 13.77
CA THR A 73 18.88 -16.97 12.45
C THR A 73 17.43 -16.47 12.53
N ALA A 74 16.60 -17.04 13.40
CA ALA A 74 15.24 -16.57 13.66
C ALA A 74 15.26 -15.15 14.26
N SER A 75 16.14 -14.89 15.23
CA SER A 75 16.33 -13.57 15.83
C SER A 75 16.79 -12.53 14.81
N GLU A 76 17.73 -12.88 13.93
CA GLU A 76 18.15 -12.02 12.82
C GLU A 76 17.00 -11.72 11.86
N SER A 77 16.17 -12.72 11.53
CA SER A 77 14.98 -12.55 10.69
C SER A 77 13.96 -11.60 11.33
N ILE A 78 13.66 -11.79 12.63
CA ILE A 78 12.81 -10.86 13.41
C ILE A 78 13.40 -9.46 13.42
N GLY A 79 14.74 -9.33 13.55
CA GLY A 79 15.45 -8.07 13.44
C GLY A 79 15.21 -7.37 12.09
N LYS A 80 15.36 -8.09 10.98
CA LYS A 80 15.09 -7.59 9.62
C LYS A 80 13.62 -7.20 9.46
N MET A 81 12.69 -8.02 9.94
CA MET A 81 11.25 -7.73 9.92
C MET A 81 10.92 -6.47 10.72
N ARG A 82 11.52 -6.26 11.89
CA ARG A 82 11.32 -5.06 12.71
C ARG A 82 11.79 -3.79 12.01
N VAL A 83 12.93 -3.84 11.33
CA VAL A 83 13.41 -2.73 10.49
C VAL A 83 12.44 -2.47 9.34
N GLY A 84 11.99 -3.52 8.65
CA GLY A 84 10.97 -3.41 7.59
C GLY A 84 9.66 -2.80 8.08
N LEU A 85 9.18 -3.19 9.26
CA LEU A 85 7.98 -2.63 9.89
C LEU A 85 8.16 -1.15 10.24
N SER A 86 9.34 -0.75 10.70
CA SER A 86 9.66 0.65 11.02
C SER A 86 9.65 1.52 9.77
N GLU A 87 10.17 1.02 8.66
CA GLU A 87 10.12 1.70 7.36
C GLU A 87 8.69 1.79 6.81
N LEU A 88 7.89 0.72 6.93
CA LEU A 88 6.47 0.75 6.57
C LEU A 88 5.68 1.75 7.43
N GLN A 89 5.98 1.84 8.72
CA GLN A 89 5.39 2.83 9.61
C GLN A 89 5.73 4.25 9.14
N ARG A 90 6.99 4.54 8.83
CA ARG A 90 7.41 5.83 8.28
C ARG A 90 6.68 6.17 6.98
N ARG A 91 6.52 5.20 6.08
CA ARG A 91 5.78 5.40 4.81
C ARG A 91 4.30 5.67 5.03
N ARG A 92 3.68 4.96 5.96
CA ARG A 92 2.27 5.16 6.35
C ARG A 92 2.07 6.56 6.94
N ASP A 93 2.98 7.01 7.80
CA ASP A 93 2.91 8.35 8.38
C ASP A 93 3.07 9.43 7.28
N LYS A 94 4.04 9.26 6.36
CA LYS A 94 4.19 10.14 5.18
C LYS A 94 2.93 10.16 4.30
N LEU A 95 2.32 9.00 4.04
CA LEU A 95 1.10 8.90 3.23
C LEU A 95 -0.06 9.61 3.94
N LYS A 96 -0.18 9.46 5.25
CA LYS A 96 -1.18 10.16 6.05
C LYS A 96 -1.01 11.68 5.93
N ASP A 97 0.22 12.18 6.05
CA ASP A 97 0.51 13.61 5.87
C ASP A 97 0.15 14.10 4.46
N GLN A 98 0.45 13.31 3.43
CA GLN A 98 0.09 13.63 2.04
C GLN A 98 -1.43 13.66 1.82
N VAL A 99 -2.17 12.70 2.38
CA VAL A 99 -3.63 12.68 2.28
C VAL A 99 -4.23 13.88 3.01
N SER A 100 -3.77 14.19 4.22
CA SER A 100 -4.23 15.40 4.93
C SER A 100 -3.90 16.69 4.18
N ALA A 101 -2.75 16.75 3.50
CA ALA A 101 -2.43 17.88 2.63
C ALA A 101 -3.36 17.98 1.41
N ILE A 102 -3.73 16.85 0.79
CA ILE A 102 -4.70 16.81 -0.31
C ILE A 102 -6.08 17.25 0.18
N ASP A 103 -6.52 16.80 1.35
CA ASP A 103 -7.81 17.19 1.92
C ASP A 103 -7.86 18.69 2.20
N ALA A 104 -6.80 19.26 2.80
CA ALA A 104 -6.68 20.71 2.99
C ALA A 104 -6.66 21.46 1.65
N GLN A 105 -5.92 20.96 0.66
CA GLN A 105 -5.89 21.55 -0.68
C GLN A 105 -7.27 21.50 -1.34
N LYS A 106 -8.00 20.40 -1.23
CA LYS A 106 -9.36 20.26 -1.74
C LYS A 106 -10.31 21.27 -1.11
N GLU A 107 -10.21 21.49 0.20
CA GLU A 107 -11.02 22.49 0.91
C GLU A 107 -10.69 23.92 0.46
N THR A 108 -9.40 24.23 0.24
CA THR A 108 -9.01 25.53 -0.33
C THR A 108 -9.48 25.72 -1.77
N VAL A 109 -9.40 24.68 -2.62
CA VAL A 109 -9.91 24.72 -3.99
C VAL A 109 -11.43 24.88 -4.00
N ALA A 110 -12.15 24.17 -3.13
CA ALA A 110 -13.61 24.31 -2.99
C ALA A 110 -14.02 25.74 -2.56
N SER A 111 -13.24 26.34 -1.66
CA SER A 111 -13.44 27.72 -1.20
C SER A 111 -13.07 28.77 -2.26
N GLN A 112 -12.08 28.51 -3.12
CA GLN A 112 -11.71 29.37 -4.25
C GLN A 112 -12.66 29.21 -5.45
N SER A 113 -13.22 28.03 -5.67
CA SER A 113 -14.21 27.80 -6.72
C SER A 113 -15.56 28.46 -6.42
N SER A 114 -15.87 28.70 -5.14
CA SER A 114 -17.10 29.37 -4.73
C SER A 114 -17.06 30.90 -4.91
N THR A 115 -15.88 31.51 -5.13
CA THR A 115 -15.75 32.94 -5.45
C THR A 115 -15.57 33.24 -6.94
N ASN A 116 -15.13 32.27 -7.75
CA ASN A 116 -14.81 32.48 -9.17
C ASN A 116 -15.84 31.92 -10.17
N HIS A 117 -16.82 31.15 -9.73
CA HIS A 117 -17.98 30.86 -10.57
C HIS A 117 -19.03 31.97 -10.38
N GLU A 118 -18.77 33.14 -10.95
CA GLU A 118 -19.89 33.83 -11.60
C GLU A 118 -20.49 32.78 -12.54
N GLN A 119 -21.76 32.45 -12.34
CA GLN A 119 -22.46 31.45 -13.12
C GLN A 119 -22.57 31.97 -14.55
N VAL A 120 -21.51 31.81 -15.34
CA VAL A 120 -21.46 32.16 -16.75
C VAL A 120 -22.52 31.30 -17.40
N ASP A 121 -23.60 31.95 -17.81
CA ASP A 121 -24.68 31.35 -18.57
C ASP A 121 -24.15 31.05 -19.97
N TRP A 122 -23.48 29.89 -20.08
CA TRP A 122 -22.89 29.40 -21.33
C TRP A 122 -23.94 29.26 -22.42
N ASP A 123 -25.19 28.94 -22.07
CA ASP A 123 -26.28 28.84 -23.03
C ASP A 123 -26.54 30.20 -23.68
N ARG A 124 -26.60 31.27 -22.89
CA ARG A 124 -26.77 32.63 -23.42
C ARG A 124 -25.55 33.13 -24.20
N ALA A 125 -24.35 32.75 -23.78
CA ALA A 125 -23.11 33.16 -24.44
C ALA A 125 -22.87 32.43 -25.77
N VAL A 126 -23.25 31.15 -25.86
CA VAL A 126 -22.92 30.27 -26.99
C VAL A 126 -24.04 30.17 -28.03
N ALA A 127 -25.31 30.27 -27.63
CA ALA A 127 -26.45 30.22 -28.53
C ALA A 127 -26.41 31.19 -29.74
N PRO A 128 -25.99 32.46 -29.60
CA PRO A 128 -25.97 33.37 -30.76
C PRO A 128 -24.93 32.98 -31.82
N VAL A 129 -23.80 32.38 -31.44
CA VAL A 129 -22.77 31.93 -32.38
C VAL A 129 -23.19 30.63 -33.09
N LEU A 130 -23.81 29.69 -32.37
CA LEU A 130 -24.29 28.44 -32.97
C LEU A 130 -25.48 28.63 -33.92
N THR A 131 -26.32 29.63 -33.68
CA THR A 131 -27.47 29.94 -34.55
C THR A 131 -27.11 30.82 -35.74
N LEU A 132 -25.89 31.35 -35.79
CA LEU A 132 -25.42 32.27 -36.82
C LEU A 132 -25.56 31.73 -38.25
N PRO A 133 -25.15 30.48 -38.59
CA PRO A 133 -25.29 29.97 -39.95
C PRO A 133 -26.74 29.90 -40.44
N ALA A 134 -27.67 29.53 -39.55
CA ALA A 134 -29.10 29.49 -39.86
C ALA A 134 -29.69 30.90 -40.05
N ARG A 135 -29.30 31.85 -39.20
CA ARG A 135 -29.72 33.26 -39.32
C ARG A 135 -29.18 33.93 -40.59
N LEU A 136 -27.92 33.66 -40.94
CA LEU A 136 -27.31 34.16 -42.17
C LEU A 136 -28.01 33.62 -43.42
N ARG A 137 -28.43 32.34 -43.44
CA ARG A 137 -29.20 31.79 -44.56
C ARG A 137 -30.54 32.50 -44.75
N ASN A 138 -31.24 32.82 -43.66
CA ASN A 138 -32.53 33.52 -43.73
C ASN A 138 -32.36 34.97 -44.18
N GLU A 139 -31.36 35.69 -43.66
CA GLU A 139 -31.07 37.08 -44.03
C GLU A 139 -30.51 37.24 -45.44
N ALA A 140 -29.70 36.27 -45.91
CA ALA A 140 -29.17 36.27 -47.27
C ALA A 140 -30.26 36.16 -48.35
N GLN A 141 -31.43 35.59 -48.01
CA GLN A 141 -32.60 35.58 -48.90
C GLN A 141 -33.28 36.95 -49.04
N VAL A 142 -33.16 37.81 -48.02
CA VAL A 142 -33.79 39.14 -47.98
C VAL A 142 -32.82 40.20 -48.51
N SER A 143 -31.58 40.21 -48.02
CA SER A 143 -30.53 41.09 -48.55
C SER A 143 -29.11 40.60 -48.22
N LYS A 144 -28.24 40.52 -49.23
CA LYS A 144 -26.84 40.08 -49.07
C LYS A 144 -25.99 41.07 -48.26
N SER A 145 -26.35 42.35 -48.23
CA SER A 145 -25.64 43.38 -47.46
C SER A 145 -25.90 43.28 -45.96
N SER A 146 -27.14 43.01 -45.53
CA SER A 146 -27.51 42.81 -44.12
C SER A 146 -26.80 41.57 -43.53
N ALA A 147 -26.81 40.46 -44.29
CA ALA A 147 -26.13 39.22 -43.88
C ALA A 147 -24.62 39.41 -43.66
N ARG A 148 -23.94 40.23 -44.46
CA ARG A 148 -22.51 40.53 -44.27
C ARG A 148 -22.24 41.32 -43.00
N GLN A 149 -23.10 42.27 -42.64
CA GLN A 149 -22.94 43.05 -41.41
C GLN A 149 -23.07 42.17 -40.16
N LEU A 150 -24.05 41.26 -40.15
CA LEU A 150 -24.25 40.30 -39.05
C LEU A 150 -23.09 39.31 -38.90
N TYR A 151 -22.47 38.90 -40.02
CA TYR A 151 -21.29 38.05 -39.98
C TYR A 151 -20.09 38.80 -39.40
N GLU A 152 -19.81 40.02 -39.85
CA GLU A 152 -18.66 40.81 -39.35
C GLU A 152 -18.77 41.13 -37.86
N GLU A 153 -19.98 41.28 -37.30
CA GLU A 153 -20.20 41.45 -35.86
C GLU A 153 -19.75 40.22 -35.04
N HIS A 154 -20.02 39.01 -35.53
CA HIS A 154 -19.72 37.75 -34.84
C HIS A 154 -18.40 37.10 -35.29
N LYS A 155 -17.77 37.60 -36.36
CA LYS A 155 -16.52 37.07 -36.90
C LYS A 155 -15.39 37.12 -35.88
N LYS A 156 -15.24 38.23 -35.17
CA LYS A 156 -14.20 38.40 -34.14
C LYS A 156 -14.33 37.35 -33.03
N THR A 157 -15.56 37.07 -32.60
CA THR A 157 -15.80 36.04 -31.56
C THR A 157 -15.50 34.63 -32.06
N ILE A 158 -15.73 34.35 -33.34
CA ILE A 158 -15.41 33.05 -33.94
C ILE A 158 -13.89 32.88 -34.09
N GLU A 159 -13.17 33.93 -34.49
CA GLU A 159 -11.71 33.93 -34.57
C GLU A 159 -11.07 33.69 -33.20
N GLU A 160 -11.55 34.36 -32.15
CA GLU A 160 -11.13 34.12 -30.76
C GLU A 160 -11.38 32.67 -30.32
N TRP A 161 -12.47 32.04 -30.77
CA TRP A 161 -12.76 30.62 -30.46
C TRP A 161 -11.87 29.65 -31.24
N ILE A 162 -11.46 30.02 -32.46
CA ILE A 162 -10.52 29.24 -33.27
C ILE A 162 -9.13 29.29 -32.64
N ASP A 163 -8.71 30.45 -32.15
CA ASP A 163 -7.43 30.64 -31.45
C ASP A 163 -7.42 29.91 -30.09
N ALA A 164 -8.57 29.87 -29.41
CA ALA A 164 -8.78 29.07 -28.20
C ALA A 164 -8.88 27.56 -28.46
N GLY A 165 -8.91 27.12 -29.72
CA GLY A 165 -8.95 25.70 -30.09
C GLY A 165 -10.29 25.01 -29.85
N VAL A 166 -11.40 25.76 -29.84
CA VAL A 166 -12.74 25.19 -29.66
C VAL A 166 -13.11 24.30 -30.86
N ASP A 167 -13.38 23.03 -30.59
CA ASP A 167 -13.80 22.06 -31.60
C ASP A 167 -15.09 22.52 -32.30
N GLY A 168 -15.08 22.52 -33.63
CA GLY A 168 -16.23 22.94 -34.46
C GLY A 168 -16.30 24.44 -34.79
N ALA A 169 -15.49 25.31 -34.17
CA ALA A 169 -15.49 26.75 -34.47
C ALA A 169 -15.09 27.04 -35.93
N ARG A 170 -14.10 26.31 -36.48
CA ARG A 170 -13.71 26.41 -37.90
C ARG A 170 -14.83 25.97 -38.84
N GLN A 171 -15.61 24.96 -38.45
CA GLN A 171 -16.71 24.46 -39.27
C GLN A 171 -17.80 25.53 -39.39
N ILE A 172 -18.16 26.18 -38.28
CA ILE A 172 -19.12 27.29 -38.26
C ILE A 172 -18.65 28.45 -39.15
N GLN A 173 -17.37 28.81 -39.11
CA GLN A 173 -16.80 29.83 -39.99
C GLN A 173 -16.97 29.47 -41.47
N THR A 174 -16.58 28.26 -41.87
CA THR A 174 -16.72 27.80 -43.26
C THR A 174 -18.18 27.74 -43.72
N GLU A 175 -19.10 27.36 -42.84
CA GLU A 175 -20.53 27.36 -43.13
C GLU A 175 -21.09 28.78 -43.31
N CYS A 176 -20.58 29.77 -42.57
CA CYS A 176 -20.98 31.17 -42.75
C CYS A 176 -20.42 31.76 -44.06
N GLU A 177 -19.17 31.46 -44.39
CA GLU A 177 -18.53 31.95 -45.63
C GLU A 177 -19.17 31.34 -46.88
N THR A 178 -19.51 30.05 -46.86
CA THR A 178 -20.23 29.39 -47.97
C THR A 178 -21.60 30.05 -48.20
N VAL A 179 -22.34 30.36 -47.14
CA VAL A 179 -23.65 31.04 -47.24
C VAL A 179 -23.54 32.46 -47.79
N LEU A 180 -22.46 33.18 -47.49
CA LEU A 180 -22.21 34.54 -48.03
C LEU A 180 -21.67 34.55 -49.47
N SER A 181 -21.05 33.44 -49.90
CA SER A 181 -20.55 33.24 -51.26
C SER A 181 -21.61 32.72 -52.24
N SER A 182 -22.66 32.06 -51.72
CA SER A 182 -23.85 31.63 -52.47
C SER A 182 -24.78 32.80 -52.79
#